data_AF-A0AAD8L6K6-F1
#
_entry.id   AF-A0AAD8L6K6-F1
#
_cell.length_a   1.000
_cell.length_b   1.000
_cell.length_c   1.000
_cell.angle_alpha   90.00
_cell.angle_beta   90.00
_cell.angle_gamma   90.00
#
_symmetry.space_group_name_H-M   'P 1'
#
loop_
_entity.id
_entity.type
_entity.pdbx_description
1 polymer ?
#
loop_
_entity_poly.entity_id
_entity_poly.type
_entity_poly.pdbx_seq_one_letter_code
_entity_poly.pdbx_strand_id
1 'polypeptide(L)' 'MVKGVQSGTVQAEQLKQDGNLYFKKNRLGAAIDAYTEAITLSPNVSVYWTNRAVCYRKRKYCKPNPFLLSIYS' A
#
# COMPACT_ATOMS: atom_id res chain seq x y z
N MET A 1 10.65 -14.98 25.32
CA MET A 1 9.62 -14.06 24.78
C MET A 1 9.23 -14.50 23.37
N VAL A 2 8.09 -15.19 23.27
CA VAL A 2 7.03 -15.11 22.23
C VAL A 2 7.42 -15.13 20.72
N LYS A 3 7.00 -16.24 20.08
CA LYS A 3 6.49 -16.43 18.69
C LYS A 3 7.49 -16.63 17.53
N GLY A 4 7.92 -17.87 17.36
CA GLY A 4 8.38 -18.43 16.07
C GLY A 4 7.21 -18.93 15.21
N VAL A 5 6.30 -18.05 14.79
CA VAL A 5 5.26 -18.34 13.78
C VAL A 5 5.66 -17.61 12.50
N GLN A 6 6.58 -18.18 11.74
CA GLN A 6 7.19 -17.55 10.54
C GLN A 6 6.69 -18.17 9.24
N SER A 7 5.38 -18.43 9.14
CA SER A 7 4.76 -18.90 7.88
C SER A 7 3.89 -17.80 7.25
N GLY A 8 3.04 -17.13 8.05
CA GLY A 8 2.25 -15.99 7.58
C GLY A 8 3.08 -14.74 7.23
N THR A 9 4.28 -14.60 7.80
CA THR A 9 5.19 -13.49 7.53
C THR A 9 5.83 -13.59 6.15
N VAL A 10 6.16 -14.80 5.69
CA VAL A 10 6.74 -15.03 4.36
C VAL A 10 5.76 -14.62 3.27
N GLN A 11 4.48 -14.99 3.44
CA GLN A 11 3.43 -14.65 2.50
C GLN A 11 3.07 -13.15 2.55
N ALA A 12 3.05 -12.54 3.74
CA ALA A 12 2.89 -11.10 3.87
C ALA A 12 4.05 -10.31 3.23
N GLU A 13 5.27 -10.85 3.29
CA GLU A 13 6.45 -10.25 2.67
C GLU A 13 6.43 -10.36 1.14
N GLN A 14 5.91 -11.46 0.59
CA GLN A 14 5.64 -11.59 -0.85
C GLN A 14 4.59 -10.56 -1.31
N LEU A 15 3.46 -10.45 -0.60
CA LEU A 15 2.42 -9.45 -0.90
C LEU A 15 2.96 -8.01 -0.83
N LYS A 16 3.89 -7.74 0.09
CA LYS A 16 4.61 -6.45 0.14
C LYS A 16 5.44 -6.21 -1.13
N GLN A 17 6.16 -7.23 -1.61
CA GLN A 17 6.94 -7.13 -2.85
C GLN A 17 6.02 -6.90 -4.06
N ASP A 18 4.90 -7.63 -4.14
CA ASP A 18 3.90 -7.44 -5.19
C ASP A 18 3.29 -6.04 -5.13
N GLY A 19 2.94 -5.54 -3.94
CA GLY A 19 2.49 -4.17 -3.71
C GLY A 19 3.49 -3.14 -4.22
N ASN A 20 4.79 -3.37 -4.00
CA ASN A 20 5.86 -2.52 -4.53
C ASN A 20 5.96 -2.58 -6.06
N LEU A 21 5.77 -3.75 -6.68
CA LEU A 21 5.73 -3.91 -8.13
C LEU A 21 4.52 -3.14 -8.72
N TYR A 22 3.35 -3.25 -8.11
CA TYR A 22 2.16 -2.49 -8.53
C TYR A 22 2.36 -0.98 -8.35
N PHE A 23 3.02 -0.55 -7.27
CA PHE A 23 3.36 0.85 -7.04
C PHE A 23 4.30 1.39 -8.14
N LYS A 24 5.31 0.60 -8.55
CA LYS A 24 6.19 0.93 -9.69
C LYS A 24 5.43 1.00 -11.02
N LYS A 25 4.45 0.09 -11.23
CA LYS A 25 3.55 0.11 -12.39
C LYS A 25 2.47 1.20 -12.32
N ASN A 26 2.53 2.09 -11.34
CA ASN A 26 1.55 3.15 -11.08
C ASN A 26 0.11 2.63 -10.84
N ARG A 27 -0.05 1.33 -10.57
CA ARG A 27 -1.33 0.67 -10.25
C ARG A 27 -1.58 0.75 -8.75
N LEU A 28 -1.89 1.96 -8.28
CA LEU A 28 -2.04 2.23 -6.85
C LEU A 28 -3.20 1.48 -6.19
N GLY A 29 -4.27 1.17 -6.93
CA GLY A 29 -5.39 0.36 -6.43
C GLY A 29 -4.96 -1.06 -6.05
N ALA A 30 -4.38 -1.79 -7.01
CA ALA A 30 -3.87 -3.14 -6.78
C ALA A 30 -2.78 -3.19 -5.70
N ALA A 31 -1.95 -2.14 -5.60
CA ALA A 31 -0.97 -2.03 -4.52
C ALA A 31 -1.64 -1.95 -3.14
N ILE A 32 -2.72 -1.17 -2.99
CA ILE A 32 -3.47 -1.02 -1.74
C ILE A 32 -4.12 -2.35 -1.34
N ASP A 33 -4.66 -3.10 -2.30
CA ASP A 33 -5.29 -4.40 -2.05
C ASP A 33 -4.26 -5.41 -1.53
N ALA A 34 -3.10 -5.51 -2.20
CA ALA A 34 -1.99 -6.38 -1.77
C ALA A 34 -1.47 -6.04 -0.37
N TYR A 35 -1.32 -4.75 -0.03
CA TYR A 35 -0.94 -4.35 1.34
C TYR A 35 -2.04 -4.65 2.36
N THR A 36 -3.31 -4.59 1.97
CA THR A 36 -4.43 -4.90 2.86
C THR A 36 -4.45 -6.40 3.18
N GLU A 37 -4.23 -7.26 2.18
CA GLU A 37 -4.05 -8.70 2.42
C GLU A 37 -2.85 -8.98 3.33
N ALA A 38 -1.70 -8.31 3.10
CA ALA A 38 -0.52 -8.44 3.97
C ALA A 38 -0.82 -8.05 5.43
N ILE A 39 -1.62 -7.01 5.65
CA ILE A 39 -2.09 -6.59 6.98
C ILE A 39 -2.98 -7.65 7.62
N THR A 40 -3.86 -8.31 6.86
CA THR A 40 -4.72 -9.37 7.42
C THR A 40 -3.92 -10.58 7.90
N LEU A 41 -2.85 -10.92 7.17
CA LEU A 41 -1.94 -12.02 7.55
C LEU A 41 -1.02 -11.64 8.71
N SER A 42 -0.54 -10.40 8.75
CA SER A 42 0.43 -9.91 9.72
C SER A 42 0.11 -8.48 10.16
N PRO A 43 -0.89 -8.31 11.05
CA PRO A 43 -1.29 -6.98 11.50
C PRO A 43 -0.24 -6.32 12.40
N ASN A 44 0.71 -7.09 12.91
CA ASN A 44 1.78 -6.63 13.78
C ASN A 44 2.88 -5.83 13.04
N VAL A 45 2.84 -5.82 11.71
CA VAL A 45 3.85 -5.16 10.88
C VAL A 45 3.35 -3.78 10.47
N SER A 46 3.92 -2.73 11.09
CA SER A 46 3.60 -1.32 10.80
C SER A 46 3.96 -0.88 9.39
N VAL A 47 4.92 -1.55 8.74
CA VAL A 47 5.40 -1.24 7.38
C VAL A 47 4.27 -1.28 6.34
N TYR A 48 3.36 -2.25 6.43
CA TYR A 48 2.28 -2.39 5.45
C TYR A 48 1.30 -1.22 5.49
N TRP A 49 1.00 -0.71 6.69
CA TRP A 49 0.15 0.46 6.89
C TRP A 49 0.77 1.72 6.27
N THR A 50 2.08 1.92 6.49
CA THR A 50 2.82 3.05 5.90
C THR A 50 2.83 2.99 4.38
N ASN A 51 3.10 1.82 3.79
CA ASN A 51 3.11 1.65 2.34
C ASN A 51 1.72 1.90 1.73
N ARG A 52 0.66 1.44 2.39
CA ARG A 52 -0.72 1.72 1.97
C ARG A 52 -1.04 3.22 2.01
N ALA A 53 -0.60 3.94 3.05
CA ALA A 53 -0.76 5.39 3.15
C ALA A 53 -0.04 6.15 2.02
N VAL A 54 1.19 5.72 1.66
CA VAL A 54 1.92 6.27 0.51
C VAL A 54 1.17 6.07 -0.79
N CYS A 55 0.52 4.91 -0.99
CA CYS A 55 -0.31 4.66 -2.17
C CYS A 55 -1.51 5.61 -2.24
N TYR A 56 -2.23 5.82 -1.13
CA TYR A 56 -3.33 6.78 -1.09
C TYR A 56 -2.88 8.20 -1.35
N ARG A 57 -1.74 8.59 -0.75
CA ARG A 57 -1.13 9.90 -0.95
C ARG A 57 -0.81 10.13 -2.43
N LYS A 58 -0.14 9.17 -3.08
CA LYS A 58 0.17 9.25 -4.52
C LYS A 58 -1.09 9.27 -5.39
N ARG A 59 -2.15 8.54 -5.00
CA ARG A 59 -3.43 8.52 -5.72
C ARG A 59 -4.14 9.87 -5.65
N LYS A 60 -4.10 10.55 -4.50
CA LYS A 60 -4.69 11.90 -4.32
C LYS A 60 -3.97 12.96 -5.17
N TYR A 61 -2.65 12.89 -5.29
CA TYR A 61 -1.91 13.85 -6.13
C TYR A 61 -2.14 13.65 -7.64
N CYS A 62 -2.43 12.43 -8.10
CA CYS A 62 -2.72 12.17 -9.52
C CYS A 62 -4.18 12.46 -9.93
N LYS A 63 -5.05 12.83 -9.00
CA LYS A 63 -6.41 13.33 -9.30
C LYS A 63 -6.47 14.78 -8.84
N PRO A 64 -5.82 15.73 -9.56
CA PRO A 64 -6.08 17.13 -9.30
C PRO A 64 -7.59 17.34 -9.49
N ASN A 65 -8.21 17.96 -8.50
CA ASN A 65 -9.62 18.26 -8.52
C ASN A 65 -9.85 19.19 -9.74
N PRO A 66 -10.62 18.80 -10.77
CA PRO A 66 -10.79 19.65 -11.96
C PRO A 66 -11.38 21.01 -11.59
N PHE A 67 -12.13 21.10 -10.50
CA PHE A 67 -12.67 22.34 -9.95
C PHE A 67 -11.62 23.28 -9.30
N LEU A 68 -10.47 22.78 -8.86
CA LEU A 68 -9.44 23.61 -8.20
C LEU A 68 -8.41 24.17 -9.18
N LEU A 69 -8.35 23.69 -10.43
CA LEU A 69 -7.44 24.22 -11.46
C LEU A 69 -8.01 25.45 -12.19
N SER A 70 -9.32 25.73 -12.08
CA SER A 70 -9.95 26.89 -12.74
C SER A 70 -9.78 28.22 -12.00
N ILE A 71 -9.30 28.21 -10.76
CA ILE A 71 -9.18 29.40 -9.90
C ILE A 71 -7.74 29.92 -9.79
N TYR A 72 -6.78 29.25 -10.44
CA TYR A 72 -5.35 29.61 -10.41
C TYR A 72 -4.83 30.12 -11.77
N SER A 73 -5.71 30.52 -12.70
CA SER A 73 -5.33 31.14 -13.99
C SER A 73 -5.90 32.53 -14.16
#